data_AF-A0A7Y7DCZ5-F1
#
_entry.id   AF-A0A7Y7DCZ5-F1
#
_cell.length_a   1.000
_cell.length_b   1.000
_cell.length_c   1.000
_cell.angle_alpha   90.00
_cell.angle_beta   90.00
_cell.angle_gamma   90.00
#
_symmetry.space_group_name_H-M   'P 1'
#
loop_
_entity.id
_entity.type
_entity.pdbx_description
1 polymer ?
#
loop_
_entity_poly.entity_id
_entity_poly.type
_entity_poly.pdbx_seq_one_letter_code
_entity_poly.pdbx_strand_id
1 'polypeptide(L)'
;MQSFARVMMLACALVTGAALLGVTVSVLLGDPAPLFDILGLPVEIAPPPMPILIGAFVLFAVLALCLLSALWAMHRVLAAARHRDFDGLTGALSRTGRDLIGFWAVFAILSYVYPFAMVWNVPQAERPEIEWFPIDLDAIILVIGIVLIALAGAFRQAAEIERENKEFF
;
A
#
# COMPACT_ATOMS: atom_id res chain seq x y z
N MET A 1 -19.29 1.65 15.21
CA MET A 1 -18.45 1.02 14.17
C MET A 1 -17.75 2.03 13.25
N GLN A 2 -18.43 3.04 12.70
CA GLN A 2 -17.79 4.05 11.82
C GLN A 2 -16.66 4.86 12.49
N SER A 3 -16.80 5.23 13.77
CA SER A 3 -15.76 5.98 14.50
C SER A 3 -14.51 5.13 14.71
N PHE A 4 -14.66 3.84 15.01
CA PHE A 4 -13.54 2.91 15.15
C PHE A 4 -12.76 2.74 13.84
N ALA A 5 -13.46 2.58 12.71
CA ALA A 5 -12.81 2.52 11.40
C ALA A 5 -11.98 3.77 11.11
N ARG A 6 -12.50 4.97 11.41
CA ARG A 6 -11.75 6.23 11.21
C ARG A 6 -10.49 6.34 12.07
N VAL A 7 -10.56 5.89 13.33
CA VAL A 7 -9.39 5.85 14.21
C VAL A 7 -8.34 4.89 13.67
N MET A 8 -8.74 3.70 13.22
CA MET A 8 -7.81 2.74 12.59
C MET A 8 -7.19 3.28 11.31
N MET A 9 -7.97 3.94 10.44
CA MET A 9 -7.44 4.58 9.23
C MET A 9 -6.38 5.65 9.58
N LEU A 10 -6.62 6.45 10.62
CA LEU A 10 -5.68 7.47 11.07
C LEU A 10 -4.41 6.86 11.67
N ALA A 11 -4.55 5.78 12.45
CA ALA A 11 -3.41 5.04 12.99
C ALA A 11 -2.52 4.47 11.86
N CYS A 12 -3.12 3.83 10.84
CA CYS A 12 -2.39 3.34 9.67
C CYS A 12 -1.67 4.48 8.94
N ALA A 13 -2.34 5.61 8.70
CA ALA A 13 -1.74 6.77 8.05
C ALA A 13 -0.55 7.33 8.84
N LEU A 14 -0.64 7.38 10.17
CA LEU A 14 0.45 7.85 11.03
C LEU A 14 1.66 6.91 10.99
N VAL A 15 1.44 5.59 11.06
CA VAL A 15 2.53 4.60 10.99
C VAL A 15 3.26 4.70 9.65
N THR A 16 2.53 4.75 8.54
CA THR A 16 3.14 4.88 7.22
C THR A 16 3.82 6.24 7.03
N GLY A 17 3.25 7.31 7.58
CA GLY A 17 3.87 8.64 7.60
C GLY A 17 5.18 8.66 8.39
N ALA A 18 5.23 8.00 9.56
CA ALA A 18 6.44 7.86 10.36
C ALA A 18 7.52 7.07 9.62
N ALA A 19 7.16 5.97 8.94
CA ALA A 19 8.07 5.20 8.10
C ALA A 19 8.65 6.07 6.96
N LEU A 20 7.80 6.80 6.23
CA LEU A 20 8.24 7.70 5.17
C LEU A 20 9.16 8.81 5.70
N LEU A 21 8.87 9.37 6.88
CA LEU A 21 9.76 10.34 7.53
C LEU A 21 11.12 9.74 7.85
N GLY A 22 11.15 8.52 8.40
CA GLY A 22 12.41 7.80 8.66
C GLY A 22 13.25 7.64 7.39
N VAL A 23 12.64 7.19 6.29
CA VAL A 23 13.32 7.07 4.99
C VAL A 23 13.77 8.43 4.44
N THR A 24 12.96 9.48 4.62
CA THR A 24 13.33 10.84 4.20
C THR A 24 14.57 11.32 4.93
N VAL A 25 14.64 11.09 6.25
CA VAL A 25 15.82 11.41 7.07
C VAL A 25 17.04 10.62 6.60
N SER A 26 16.90 9.33 6.31
CA SER A 26 17.98 8.52 5.73
C SER A 26 18.55 9.10 4.44
N VAL A 27 17.68 9.49 3.50
CA VAL A 27 18.12 10.07 2.23
C VAL A 27 18.80 11.43 2.43
N LEU A 28 18.28 12.27 3.33
CA LEU A 28 18.83 13.62 3.57
C LEU A 28 20.18 13.60 4.28
N LEU A 29 20.35 12.68 5.25
CA LEU A 29 21.60 12.53 6.01
C LEU A 29 22.61 11.61 5.33
N GLY A 30 22.18 10.86 4.30
CA GLY A 30 22.99 9.82 3.68
C GLY A 30 23.24 8.62 4.60
N ASP A 31 22.43 8.46 5.65
CA ASP A 31 22.53 7.39 6.64
C ASP A 31 21.53 6.26 6.32
N PRO A 32 21.99 5.08 5.89
CA PRO A 32 21.12 3.96 5.56
C PRO A 32 20.57 3.22 6.78
N ALA A 33 21.03 3.52 8.01
CA ALA A 33 20.67 2.73 9.20
C ALA A 33 19.14 2.61 9.42
N PRO A 34 18.33 3.69 9.34
CA PRO A 34 16.87 3.55 9.47
C PRO A 34 16.23 2.68 8.39
N LEU A 35 16.78 2.67 7.17
CA LEU A 35 16.30 1.79 6.09
C LEU A 35 16.69 0.33 6.34
N PHE A 36 17.88 0.08 6.85
CA PHE A 36 18.30 -1.27 7.24
C PHE A 36 17.44 -1.82 8.37
N ASP A 37 17.13 -1.02 9.39
CA ASP A 37 16.21 -1.43 10.46
C ASP A 37 14.82 -1.78 9.93
N ILE A 38 14.26 -0.96 9.04
CA ILE A 38 12.93 -1.20 8.45
C ILE A 38 12.92 -2.47 7.59
N LEU A 39 14.02 -2.74 6.87
CA LEU A 39 14.13 -3.89 5.96
C LEU A 39 14.70 -5.15 6.65
N GLY A 40 15.03 -5.08 7.94
CA GLY A 40 15.63 -6.21 8.67
C GLY A 40 17.05 -6.58 8.21
N LEU A 41 17.81 -5.62 7.69
CA LEU A 41 19.18 -5.83 7.22
C LEU A 41 20.19 -5.46 8.33
N PRO A 42 21.37 -6.12 8.39
CA PRO A 42 22.41 -5.76 9.34
C PRO A 42 23.00 -4.38 9.04
N VAL A 43 23.15 -3.54 10.05
CA VAL A 43 23.57 -2.13 9.92
C VAL A 43 25.07 -1.97 9.60
N GLU A 44 25.87 -3.02 9.82
CA GLU A 44 27.35 -2.98 9.73
C GLU A 44 27.91 -3.19 8.30
N ILE A 45 27.04 -3.29 7.29
CA ILE A 45 27.46 -3.50 5.90
C ILE A 45 27.77 -2.18 5.18
N ALA A 46 28.53 -2.27 4.09
CA ALA A 46 28.86 -1.10 3.27
C ALA A 46 27.58 -0.35 2.84
N PRO A 47 27.55 0.99 2.97
CA PRO A 47 26.34 1.76 2.69
C PRO A 47 25.98 1.64 1.19
N PRO A 48 24.68 1.54 0.86
CA PRO A 48 24.24 1.51 -0.53
C PRO A 48 24.52 2.85 -1.21
N PRO A 49 24.72 2.86 -2.54
CA PRO A 49 24.89 4.10 -3.29
C PRO A 49 23.61 4.96 -3.27
N MET A 50 23.78 6.29 -3.30
CA MET A 50 22.70 7.28 -3.22
C MET A 50 21.48 7.02 -4.15
N PRO A 51 21.63 6.59 -5.41
CA PRO A 51 20.48 6.29 -6.26
C PRO A 51 19.57 5.19 -5.70
N ILE A 52 20.14 4.23 -4.98
CA ILE A 52 19.36 3.18 -4.32
C ILE A 52 18.56 3.83 -3.18
N LEU A 53 19.20 4.60 -2.30
CA LEU A 53 18.49 5.33 -1.22
C LEU A 53 17.34 6.21 -1.74
N ILE A 54 17.53 6.90 -2.86
CA ILE A 54 16.46 7.68 -3.52
C ILE A 54 15.34 6.76 -4.00
N GLY A 55 15.67 5.59 -4.56
CA GLY A 55 14.71 4.55 -4.92
C GLY A 55 13.84 4.10 -3.74
N ALA A 56 14.44 3.89 -2.57
CA ALA A 56 13.71 3.61 -1.33
C ALA A 56 12.68 4.70 -1.04
N PHE A 57 13.10 5.97 -1.02
CA PHE A 57 12.18 7.09 -0.78
C PHE A 57 11.01 7.10 -1.76
N VAL A 58 11.27 6.91 -3.06
CA VAL A 58 10.21 6.86 -4.07
C VAL A 58 9.24 5.72 -3.80
N LEU A 59 9.75 4.51 -3.52
CA LEU A 59 8.89 3.35 -3.21
C LEU A 59 8.04 3.58 -1.97
N PHE A 60 8.61 4.10 -0.88
CA PHE A 60 7.86 4.43 0.34
C PHE A 60 6.84 5.54 0.10
N ALA A 61 7.15 6.54 -0.72
CA ALA A 61 6.21 7.61 -1.07
C ALA A 61 5.02 7.06 -1.89
N VAL A 62 5.27 6.18 -2.86
CA VAL A 62 4.20 5.52 -3.64
C VAL A 62 3.38 4.61 -2.73
N LEU A 63 4.01 3.83 -1.84
CA LEU A 63 3.34 2.99 -0.86
C LEU A 63 2.38 3.82 0.01
N ALA A 64 2.86 4.95 0.54
CA ALA A 64 2.06 5.88 1.33
C ALA A 64 0.89 6.46 0.52
N LEU A 65 1.13 6.85 -0.73
CA LEU A 65 0.10 7.38 -1.62
C LEU A 65 -1.01 6.35 -1.90
N CYS A 66 -0.64 5.10 -2.22
CA CYS A 66 -1.58 4.02 -2.41
C CYS A 66 -2.43 3.79 -1.16
N LEU A 67 -1.80 3.73 0.02
CA LEU A 67 -2.52 3.55 1.27
C LEU A 67 -3.48 4.71 1.56
N LEU A 68 -2.99 5.95 1.51
CA LEU A 68 -3.82 7.14 1.78
C LEU A 68 -4.98 7.26 0.79
N SER A 69 -4.75 6.95 -0.49
CA SER A 69 -5.81 6.92 -1.50
C SER A 69 -6.84 5.81 -1.22
N ALA A 70 -6.39 4.61 -0.81
CA ALA A 70 -7.28 3.52 -0.42
C ALA A 70 -8.13 3.90 0.80
N LEU A 71 -7.53 4.46 1.85
CA LEU A 71 -8.23 4.92 3.05
C LEU A 71 -9.25 6.01 2.73
N TRP A 72 -8.89 6.95 1.84
CA TRP A 72 -9.82 7.97 1.37
C TRP A 72 -10.99 7.37 0.56
N ALA A 73 -10.72 6.40 -0.30
CA ALA A 73 -11.74 5.69 -1.05
C ALA A 73 -12.69 4.92 -0.12
N MET A 74 -12.17 4.25 0.91
CA MET A 74 -12.98 3.60 1.96
C MET A 74 -13.86 4.60 2.72
N HIS A 75 -13.33 5.80 3.01
CA HIS A 75 -14.13 6.87 3.60
C HIS A 75 -15.31 7.26 2.69
N ARG A 76 -15.08 7.34 1.37
CA ARG A 76 -16.14 7.59 0.39
C ARG A 76 -17.15 6.45 0.30
N VAL A 77 -16.73 5.18 0.40
CA VAL A 77 -17.63 4.02 0.48
C VAL A 77 -18.59 4.18 1.66
N LEU A 78 -18.08 4.52 2.84
CA LEU A 78 -18.90 4.71 4.05
C LEU A 78 -19.89 5.88 3.91
N ALA A 79 -19.51 6.94 3.20
CA ALA A 79 -20.38 8.08 2.93
C ALA A 79 -21.48 7.73 1.90
N ALA A 80 -21.10 7.12 0.77
CA ALA A 80 -22.03 6.75 -0.32
C ALA A 80 -23.06 5.72 0.12
N ALA A 81 -22.65 4.73 0.93
CA ALA A 81 -23.56 3.73 1.49
C ALA A 81 -24.68 4.36 2.34
N ARG A 82 -24.42 5.49 3.02
CA ARG A 82 -25.43 6.23 3.80
C ARG A 82 -26.52 6.84 2.92
N HIS A 83 -26.19 7.19 1.68
CA HIS A 83 -27.05 7.92 0.76
C HIS A 83 -27.67 7.04 -0.33
N ARG A 84 -27.45 5.71 -0.30
CA ARG A 84 -27.88 4.75 -1.34
C ARG A 84 -27.41 5.15 -2.75
N ASP A 85 -26.24 5.79 -2.82
CA ASP A 85 -25.60 6.18 -4.08
C ASP A 85 -24.77 5.01 -4.61
N PHE A 86 -25.38 4.19 -5.47
CA PHE A 86 -24.75 2.98 -6.01
C PHE A 86 -23.60 3.28 -6.99
N ASP A 87 -23.68 4.38 -7.75
CA ASP A 87 -22.61 4.81 -8.66
C ASP A 87 -21.38 5.27 -7.86
N GLY A 88 -21.62 6.11 -6.84
CA GLY A 88 -20.58 6.53 -5.91
C GLY A 88 -19.94 5.37 -5.15
N LEU A 89 -20.75 4.38 -4.74
CA LEU A 89 -20.29 3.16 -4.07
C LEU A 89 -19.41 2.32 -5.00
N THR A 90 -19.84 2.09 -6.23
CA THR A 90 -19.12 1.32 -7.25
C THR A 90 -17.76 1.95 -7.55
N GLY A 91 -17.72 3.27 -7.78
CA GLY A 91 -16.48 3.99 -8.05
C GLY A 91 -15.51 3.93 -6.88
N ALA A 92 -16.02 4.11 -5.65
CA ALA A 92 -15.19 4.09 -4.44
C ALA A 92 -14.66 2.67 -4.12
N LEU A 93 -15.46 1.62 -4.29
CA LEU A 93 -15.02 0.23 -4.12
C LEU A 93 -13.95 -0.16 -5.14
N SER A 94 -14.16 0.16 -6.42
CA SER A 94 -13.18 -0.15 -7.47
C SER A 94 -11.86 0.57 -7.23
N ARG A 95 -11.92 1.86 -6.84
CA ARG A 95 -10.72 2.62 -6.48
C ARG A 95 -10.01 2.04 -5.27
N THR A 96 -10.75 1.69 -4.21
CA THR A 96 -10.18 1.04 -3.03
C THR A 96 -9.43 -0.23 -3.40
N GLY A 97 -10.05 -1.08 -4.22
CA GLY A 97 -9.41 -2.33 -4.65
C GLY A 97 -8.13 -2.11 -5.47
N ARG A 98 -8.15 -1.16 -6.42
CA ARG A 98 -6.95 -0.81 -7.22
C ARG A 98 -5.82 -0.26 -6.34
N ASP A 99 -6.15 0.61 -5.39
CA ASP A 99 -5.17 1.23 -4.50
C ASP A 99 -4.56 0.20 -3.54
N LEU A 100 -5.33 -0.79 -3.06
CA LEU A 100 -4.81 -1.92 -2.27
C LEU A 100 -3.91 -2.85 -3.09
N ILE A 101 -4.25 -3.13 -4.35
CA ILE A 101 -3.39 -3.91 -5.25
C ILE A 101 -2.07 -3.16 -5.51
N GLY A 102 -2.13 -1.85 -5.75
CA GLY A 102 -0.94 -1.02 -5.90
C GLY A 102 -0.08 -0.99 -4.64
N PHE A 103 -0.71 -0.84 -3.46
CA PHE A 103 -0.02 -0.95 -2.18
C PHE A 103 0.71 -2.29 -2.04
N TRP A 104 0.01 -3.40 -2.28
CA TRP A 104 0.60 -4.73 -2.22
C TRP A 104 1.78 -4.88 -3.18
N ALA A 105 1.66 -4.45 -4.44
CA ALA A 105 2.72 -4.58 -5.43
C ALA A 105 4.00 -3.82 -5.00
N VAL A 106 3.84 -2.61 -4.47
CA VAL A 106 4.98 -1.81 -3.98
C VAL A 106 5.57 -2.41 -2.71
N PHE A 107 4.72 -2.89 -1.80
CA PHE A 107 5.16 -3.59 -0.60
C PHE A 107 5.96 -4.85 -0.94
N ALA A 108 5.46 -5.68 -1.87
CA ALA A 108 6.16 -6.87 -2.35
C ALA A 108 7.53 -6.53 -2.97
N ILE A 109 7.63 -5.43 -3.71
CA ILE A 109 8.93 -4.95 -4.22
C ILE A 109 9.85 -4.60 -3.05
N LEU A 110 9.36 -3.83 -2.07
CA LEU A 110 10.14 -3.42 -0.89
C LEU A 110 10.59 -4.60 -0.03
N SER A 111 9.78 -5.65 0.10
CA SER A 111 10.07 -6.80 0.93
C SER A 111 10.93 -7.85 0.23
N TYR A 112 10.71 -8.10 -1.06
CA TYR A 112 11.31 -9.25 -1.75
C TYR A 112 12.36 -8.89 -2.79
N VAL A 113 12.34 -7.68 -3.33
CA VAL A 113 13.25 -7.30 -4.43
C VAL A 113 14.26 -6.27 -3.94
N TYR A 114 13.79 -5.31 -3.18
CA TYR A 114 14.56 -4.14 -2.78
C TYR A 114 15.72 -4.45 -1.81
N PRO A 115 15.64 -5.43 -0.88
CA PRO A 115 16.78 -5.79 -0.03
C PRO A 115 17.99 -6.26 -0.85
N PHE A 116 17.76 -6.94 -1.98
CA PHE A 116 18.85 -7.33 -2.90
C PHE A 116 19.53 -6.13 -3.55
N ALA A 117 18.78 -5.06 -3.83
CA ALA A 117 19.36 -3.82 -4.34
C ALA A 117 20.22 -3.14 -3.26
N MET A 118 19.74 -3.11 -2.01
CA MET A 118 20.45 -2.51 -0.87
C MET A 118 21.82 -3.14 -0.59
N VAL A 119 22.01 -4.43 -0.90
CA VAL A 119 23.28 -5.15 -0.68
C VAL A 119 24.06 -5.40 -1.97
N TRP A 120 23.67 -4.79 -3.10
CA TRP A 120 24.27 -5.07 -4.41
C TRP A 120 25.77 -4.77 -4.47
N ASN A 121 26.21 -3.71 -3.79
CA ASN A 121 27.59 -3.28 -3.71
C ASN A 121 28.43 -4.03 -2.65
N VAL A 122 27.81 -4.89 -1.84
CA VAL A 122 28.50 -5.70 -0.83
C VAL A 122 29.13 -6.93 -1.51
N PRO A 123 30.41 -7.26 -1.20
CA PRO A 123 31.05 -8.48 -1.69
C PRO A 123 30.23 -9.73 -1.34
N GLN A 124 30.15 -10.71 -2.25
CA GLN A 124 29.30 -11.89 -2.04
C GLN A 124 29.58 -12.65 -0.74
N ALA A 125 30.84 -12.66 -0.28
CA ALA A 125 31.24 -13.34 0.96
C ALA A 125 30.69 -12.67 2.25
N GLU A 126 30.26 -11.41 2.16
CA GLU A 126 29.78 -10.59 3.28
C GLU A 126 28.28 -10.26 3.14
N ARG A 127 27.61 -10.78 2.10
CA ARG A 127 26.19 -10.51 1.90
C ARG A 127 25.37 -11.23 2.97
N PRO A 128 24.43 -10.54 3.62
CA PRO A 128 23.52 -11.18 4.55
C PRO A 128 22.62 -12.19 3.81
N GLU A 129 22.20 -13.22 4.51
CA GLU A 129 21.10 -14.07 4.06
C GLU A 129 19.82 -13.24 4.05
N ILE A 130 19.21 -13.11 2.87
CA ILE A 130 17.92 -12.43 2.71
C ILE A 130 16.86 -13.52 2.82
N GLU A 131 16.12 -13.53 3.92
CA GLU A 131 14.98 -14.44 4.09
C GLU A 131 13.92 -14.14 3.04
N TRP A 132 13.57 -15.15 2.24
CA TRP A 132 12.56 -15.04 1.20
C TRP A 132 11.37 -15.96 1.52
N PHE A 133 10.24 -15.34 1.85
CA PHE A 133 8.98 -16.04 2.07
C PHE A 133 7.99 -15.75 0.93
N PRO A 134 7.69 -16.73 0.05
CA PRO A 134 6.87 -16.50 -1.15
C PRO A 134 5.38 -16.25 -0.86
N ILE A 135 4.91 -16.55 0.35
CA ILE A 135 3.52 -16.33 0.78
C ILE A 135 3.58 -15.75 2.19
N ASP A 136 3.32 -14.45 2.29
CA ASP A 136 3.20 -13.74 3.55
C ASP A 136 1.79 -13.17 3.69
N LEU A 137 1.49 -12.58 4.85
CA LEU A 137 0.21 -11.95 5.17
C LEU A 137 -0.17 -10.82 4.20
N ASP A 138 0.79 -10.28 3.45
CA ASP A 138 0.59 -9.25 2.44
C ASP A 138 -0.27 -9.72 1.26
N ALA A 139 -0.21 -11.00 0.89
CA ALA A 139 -1.05 -11.60 -0.17
C ALA A 139 -2.55 -11.48 0.16
N ILE A 140 -2.92 -11.38 1.44
CA ILE A 140 -4.30 -11.14 1.87
C ILE A 140 -4.78 -9.77 1.37
N ILE A 141 -3.91 -8.76 1.33
CA ILE A 141 -4.24 -7.41 0.84
C ILE A 141 -4.56 -7.45 -0.65
N LEU A 142 -3.78 -8.20 -1.43
CA LEU A 142 -4.03 -8.43 -2.85
C LEU A 142 -5.41 -9.08 -3.07
N VAL A 143 -5.70 -10.15 -2.33
CA VAL A 143 -6.99 -10.86 -2.41
C VAL A 143 -8.14 -9.93 -2.05
N ILE A 144 -8.04 -9.17 -0.97
CA ILE A 144 -9.05 -8.17 -0.58
C ILE A 144 -9.24 -7.15 -1.71
N GLY A 145 -8.16 -6.64 -2.29
CA GLY A 145 -8.22 -5.68 -3.40
C GLY A 145 -8.99 -6.23 -4.61
N ILE A 146 -8.70 -7.47 -5.00
CA ILE A 146 -9.40 -8.17 -6.09
C ILE A 146 -10.89 -8.35 -5.77
N VAL A 147 -11.21 -8.79 -4.55
CA VAL A 147 -12.61 -8.99 -4.11
C VAL A 147 -13.39 -7.67 -4.14
N LEU A 148 -12.79 -6.57 -3.71
CA LEU A 148 -13.44 -5.24 -3.76
C LEU A 148 -13.74 -4.79 -5.20
N ILE A 149 -12.85 -5.09 -6.16
CA ILE A 149 -13.10 -4.83 -7.59
C ILE A 149 -14.26 -5.70 -8.10
N ALA A 150 -14.29 -6.99 -7.74
CA ALA A 150 -15.37 -7.88 -8.11
C ALA A 150 -16.73 -7.40 -7.55
N LEU A 151 -16.76 -6.98 -6.28
CA LEU A 151 -17.95 -6.39 -5.65
C LEU A 151 -18.39 -5.11 -6.36
N ALA A 152 -17.46 -4.23 -6.75
CA ALA A 152 -17.78 -3.05 -7.53
C ALA A 152 -18.48 -3.40 -8.86
N GLY A 153 -18.04 -4.48 -9.52
CA GLY A 153 -18.71 -5.00 -10.72
C GLY A 153 -20.15 -5.45 -10.44
N ALA A 154 -20.38 -6.18 -9.36
CA ALA A 154 -21.71 -6.62 -8.97
C ALA A 154 -22.65 -5.44 -8.61
N PHE A 155 -22.15 -4.45 -7.88
CA PHE A 155 -22.93 -3.24 -7.56
C PHE A 155 -23.27 -2.40 -8.79
N ARG A 156 -22.40 -2.37 -9.80
CA ARG A 156 -22.70 -1.72 -11.08
C ARG A 156 -23.90 -2.35 -11.77
N GLN A 157 -23.93 -3.69 -11.85
CA GLN A 157 -25.07 -4.40 -12.43
C GLN A 157 -26.36 -4.13 -11.65
N ALA A 158 -26.28 -4.11 -10.32
CA ALA A 158 -27.43 -3.77 -9.48
C ALA A 158 -27.93 -2.32 -9.73
N ALA A 159 -27.02 -1.37 -9.90
CA ALA A 159 -27.35 0.02 -10.22
C ALA A 159 -28.03 0.16 -11.59
N GLU A 160 -27.56 -0.60 -12.59
CA GLU A 160 -28.17 -0.65 -13.93
C GLU A 160 -29.60 -1.18 -13.87
N ILE A 161 -29.85 -2.28 -13.14
CA ILE A 161 -31.19 -2.84 -12.95
C ILE A 161 -32.12 -1.85 -12.22
N GLU A 162 -31.64 -1.16 -11.20
CA GLU A 162 -32.44 -0.16 -10.50
C GLU A 162 -32.78 1.05 -11.40
N ARG A 163 -31.84 1.46 -12.25
CA ARG A 163 -32.07 2.55 -13.22
C ARG A 163 -33.11 2.15 -14.26
N GLU A 164 -33.02 0.96 -14.83
CA GLU A 164 -34.02 0.44 -15.76
C GLU A 164 -35.41 0.41 -15.12
N ASN A 165 -35.54 -0.13 -13.91
CA ASN A 165 -36.83 -0.15 -13.21
C ASN A 165 -37.43 1.26 -12.98
N LYS A 166 -36.60 2.28 -12.74
CA LYS A 166 -37.08 3.68 -12.59
C LYS A 166 -37.51 4.33 -13.91
N GLU A 167 -37.09 3.80 -15.05
CA GLU A 167 -37.53 4.28 -16.37
C GLU A 167 -38.86 3.64 -16.81
N PHE A 168 -39.19 2.46 -16.28
CA PHE A 168 -40.42 1.73 -16.61
C PHE A 168 -41.61 1.98 -15.66
N PHE A 169 -41.37 2.47 -14.44
CA PHE A 169 -42.39 2.74 -13.41
C PHE A 169 -42.41 4.21 -12.98
#